data_AF-A0A0G1SFS0-F1
#
_entry.id   AF-A0A0G1SFS0-F1
#
_cell.length_a   1.000
_cell.length_b   1.000
_cell.length_c   1.000
_cell.angle_alpha   90.00
_cell.angle_beta   90.00
_cell.angle_gamma   90.00
#
_symmetry.space_group_name_H-M   'P 1'
#
loop_
_entity.id
_entity.type
_entity.pdbx_description
1 polymer ?
#
loop_
_entity_poly.entity_id
_entity_poly.type
_entity_poly.pdbx_seq_one_letter_code
_entity_poly.pdbx_strand_id
1 'polypeptide(L)'
;MPHLSKHKLNQEILADLDNYLLSFLVDTDARTRKLVFRELLTKTERLMLAKRVAMVYFVSQGKGTHEIGQLLKVSSSTVARFELALETKRFGNTEKWVKKYLSGSKFLRLLGELVAIPFEARKKSFKQFVDEKF
;
A
#
# COMPACT_ATOMS: atom_id res chain seq x y z
N MET A 1 -3.98 -2.57 14.77
CA MET A 1 -4.94 -1.62 14.17
C MET A 1 -5.05 -0.43 15.10
N PRO A 2 -5.35 0.78 14.63
CA PRO A 2 -5.55 1.92 15.51
C PRO A 2 -6.72 1.63 16.46
N HIS A 3 -6.56 1.99 17.73
CA HIS A 3 -7.61 1.87 18.73
C HIS A 3 -8.59 3.02 18.52
N LEU A 4 -9.78 2.72 17.98
CA LEU A 4 -10.83 3.70 17.79
C LEU A 4 -11.71 3.82 19.03
N SER A 5 -12.13 5.04 19.34
CA SER A 5 -13.09 5.33 20.40
C SER A 5 -14.41 4.58 20.18
N LYS A 6 -15.06 4.16 21.28
CA LYS A 6 -16.39 3.53 21.25
C LYS A 6 -17.51 4.55 21.00
N HIS A 7 -17.22 5.84 21.18
CA HIS A 7 -18.18 6.91 20.94
C HIS A 7 -18.37 7.12 19.44
N LYS A 8 -19.58 6.84 18.95
CA LYS A 8 -19.92 6.98 17.54
C LYS A 8 -20.14 8.45 17.21
N LEU A 9 -19.50 8.91 16.13
CA LEU A 9 -19.77 10.21 15.54
C LEU A 9 -21.01 10.13 14.64
N ASN A 10 -21.69 11.28 14.46
CA ASN A 10 -22.73 11.45 13.44
C ASN A 10 -22.13 11.14 12.05
N GLN A 11 -22.91 10.51 11.17
CA GLN A 11 -22.53 10.26 9.78
C GLN A 11 -22.18 11.53 9.01
N GLU A 12 -22.87 12.65 9.24
CA GLU A 12 -22.55 13.94 8.60
C GLU A 12 -21.17 14.43 9.01
N ILE A 13 -20.86 14.38 10.32
CA ILE A 13 -19.53 14.75 10.83
C ILE A 13 -18.44 13.84 10.25
N LEU A 14 -18.71 12.55 10.12
CA LEU A 14 -17.77 11.62 9.49
C LEU A 14 -17.52 11.96 8.02
N ALA A 15 -18.58 12.29 7.27
CA ALA A 15 -18.47 12.69 5.88
C ALA A 15 -17.67 14.00 5.73
N ASP A 16 -17.90 14.98 6.61
CA ASP A 16 -17.14 16.22 6.63
C ASP A 16 -15.66 15.98 6.94
N LEU A 17 -15.36 15.13 7.94
CA LEU A 17 -13.98 14.75 8.27
C LEU A 17 -13.28 14.06 7.10
N ASP A 18 -13.97 13.16 6.40
CA ASP A 18 -13.43 12.50 5.20
C ASP A 18 -13.17 13.53 4.09
N ASN A 19 -14.08 14.49 3.87
CA ASN A 19 -13.90 15.54 2.87
C ASN A 19 -12.70 16.44 3.20
N TYR A 20 -12.51 16.85 4.46
CA TYR A 20 -11.35 17.64 4.89
C TYR A 20 -10.03 16.84 4.77
N LEU A 21 -10.07 15.54 5.05
CA LEU A 21 -8.89 14.68 4.85
C LEU A 21 -8.52 14.57 3.36
N LEU A 22 -9.52 14.48 2.47
CA LEU A 22 -9.32 14.39 1.04
C LEU A 22 -8.84 15.72 0.43
N SER A 23 -9.39 16.86 0.87
CA SER A 23 -8.97 18.19 0.39
C SER A 23 -7.48 18.42 0.64
N PHE A 24 -6.97 17.99 1.79
CA PHE A 24 -5.53 18.01 2.06
C PHE A 24 -4.71 17.25 0.99
N LEU A 25 -5.19 16.10 0.51
CA LEU A 25 -4.46 15.31 -0.49
C LEU A 25 -4.47 15.95 -1.88
N VAL A 26 -5.54 16.67 -2.23
CA VAL A 26 -5.79 17.23 -3.56
C VAL A 26 -5.31 18.68 -3.68
N ASP A 27 -5.61 19.51 -2.69
CA ASP A 27 -5.51 20.98 -2.77
C ASP A 27 -4.16 21.52 -2.25
N THR A 28 -3.25 20.64 -1.81
CA THR A 28 -1.91 21.03 -1.37
C THR A 28 -0.83 20.74 -2.40
N ASP A 29 0.23 21.56 -2.40
CA ASP A 29 1.39 21.31 -3.24
C ASP A 29 2.16 20.05 -2.80
N ALA A 30 3.00 19.52 -3.69
CA ALA A 30 3.69 18.27 -3.47
C ALA A 30 4.68 18.29 -2.29
N ARG A 31 5.25 19.44 -1.91
CA ARG A 31 6.15 19.55 -0.77
C ARG A 31 5.35 19.53 0.53
N THR A 32 4.33 20.38 0.63
CA THR A 32 3.45 20.46 1.80
C THR A 32 2.77 19.13 2.08
N ARG A 33 2.21 18.49 1.03
CA ARG A 33 1.61 17.15 1.15
C ARG A 33 2.56 16.12 1.74
N LYS A 34 3.85 16.13 1.34
CA LYS A 34 4.85 15.18 1.88
C LYS A 34 5.18 15.43 3.35
N LEU A 35 5.25 16.70 3.77
CA LEU A 35 5.55 17.07 5.16
C LEU A 35 4.41 16.65 6.07
N VAL A 36 3.19 17.10 5.76
CA VAL A 36 1.99 16.78 6.55
C VAL A 36 1.74 15.27 6.59
N PHE A 37 1.94 14.54 5.48
CA PHE A 37 1.80 13.08 5.48
C PHE A 37 2.82 12.38 6.41
N ARG A 38 3.99 12.98 6.64
CA ARG A 38 5.01 12.45 7.57
C ARG A 38 4.74 12.83 9.02
N GLU A 39 4.09 13.95 9.26
CA GLU A 39 3.69 14.44 10.58
C GLU A 39 2.45 13.70 11.09
N LEU A 40 1.43 13.53 10.24
CA LEU A 40 0.17 12.88 10.61
C LEU A 40 0.29 11.37 10.79
N LEU A 41 1.04 10.70 9.90
CA LEU A 41 1.15 9.25 9.93
C LEU A 41 2.47 8.83 10.54
N THR A 42 2.43 7.83 11.43
CA THR A 42 3.63 7.19 11.94
C THR A 42 4.40 6.47 10.83
N LYS A 43 5.69 6.19 11.06
CA LYS A 43 6.51 5.38 10.15
C LYS A 43 5.85 4.04 9.82
N THR A 44 5.23 3.41 10.82
CA THR A 44 4.53 2.12 10.69
C THR A 44 3.29 2.22 9.82
N GLU A 45 2.46 3.24 10.02
CA GLU A 45 1.24 3.45 9.21
C GLU A 45 1.56 3.73 7.74
N ARG A 46 2.59 4.56 7.48
CA ARG A 46 3.06 4.80 6.12
C ARG A 46 3.53 3.50 5.44
N LEU A 47 4.28 2.67 6.16
CA LEU A 47 4.72 1.37 5.65
C LEU A 47 3.54 0.43 5.41
N MET A 48 2.55 0.40 6.30
CA MET A 48 1.34 -0.39 6.12
C MET A 48 0.57 0.03 4.87
N LEU A 49 0.37 1.34 4.64
CA LEU A 49 -0.31 1.85 3.44
C LEU A 49 0.47 1.48 2.17
N ALA A 50 1.79 1.65 2.17
CA ALA A 50 2.63 1.26 1.04
C ALA A 50 2.51 -0.24 0.71
N LYS A 51 2.55 -1.12 1.73
CA LYS A 51 2.35 -2.56 1.54
C LYS A 51 0.96 -2.90 0.99
N ARG A 52 -0.09 -2.19 1.42
CA ARG A 52 -1.45 -2.40 0.89
C ARG A 52 -1.56 -2.03 -0.58
N VAL A 53 -0.97 -0.91 -1.00
CA VAL A 53 -0.91 -0.52 -2.42
C VAL A 53 -0.13 -1.55 -3.24
N ALA A 54 1.02 -2.00 -2.72
CA ALA A 54 1.82 -3.04 -3.37
C ALA A 54 1.08 -4.38 -3.48
N MET A 55 0.32 -4.80 -2.45
CA MET A 55 -0.52 -6.00 -2.53
C MET A 55 -1.54 -5.89 -3.64
N VAL A 56 -2.28 -4.77 -3.73
CA VAL A 56 -3.26 -4.56 -4.82
C VAL A 56 -2.56 -4.70 -6.17
N TYR A 57 -1.39 -4.09 -6.33
CA TYR A 57 -0.60 -4.23 -7.56
C TYR A 57 -0.23 -5.68 -7.86
N PHE A 58 0.48 -6.38 -6.97
CA PHE A 58 0.98 -7.73 -7.25
C PHE A 58 -0.12 -8.77 -7.45
N VAL A 59 -1.19 -8.70 -6.65
CA VAL A 59 -2.37 -9.56 -6.85
C VAL A 59 -3.00 -9.28 -8.21
N SER A 60 -3.11 -8.01 -8.63
CA SER A 60 -3.67 -7.66 -9.94
C SER A 60 -2.79 -8.09 -11.13
N GLN A 61 -1.51 -8.44 -10.88
CA GLN A 61 -0.57 -9.03 -11.83
C GLN A 61 -0.56 -10.56 -11.79
N GLY A 62 -1.41 -11.20 -10.97
CA GLY A 62 -1.48 -12.65 -10.85
C GLY A 62 -0.27 -13.29 -10.15
N LYS A 63 0.45 -12.56 -9.30
CA LYS A 63 1.55 -13.13 -8.51
C LYS A 63 1.01 -14.07 -7.43
N GLY A 64 1.75 -15.14 -7.13
CA GLY A 64 1.30 -16.15 -6.19
C GLY A 64 1.27 -15.66 -4.74
N THR A 65 0.31 -16.14 -3.95
CA THR A 65 0.10 -15.73 -2.55
C THR A 65 1.37 -15.83 -1.69
N HIS A 66 2.14 -16.91 -1.87
CA HIS A 66 3.38 -17.16 -1.15
C HIS A 66 4.50 -16.18 -1.53
N GLU A 67 4.64 -15.90 -2.82
CA GLU A 67 5.60 -14.94 -3.39
C GLU A 67 5.34 -13.54 -2.83
N ILE A 68 4.08 -13.10 -2.84
CA ILE A 68 3.66 -11.81 -2.29
C ILE A 68 3.91 -11.75 -0.78
N GLY A 69 3.57 -12.82 -0.04
CA GLY A 69 3.76 -12.90 1.40
C GLY A 69 5.24 -12.76 1.79
N GLN A 70 6.13 -13.45 1.08
CA GLN A 70 7.56 -13.36 1.28
C GLN A 70 8.11 -11.97 0.93
N LEU A 71 7.67 -11.39 -0.18
CA LEU A 71 8.14 -10.08 -0.65
C LEU A 71 7.71 -8.98 0.31
N LEU A 72 6.42 -8.92 0.66
CA LEU A 72 5.87 -7.82 1.47
C LEU A 72 5.95 -8.07 2.97
N LYS A 73 6.44 -9.24 3.40
CA LYS A 73 6.50 -9.67 4.81
C LYS A 73 5.12 -9.57 5.46
N VAL A 74 4.14 -10.22 4.84
CA VAL A 74 2.76 -10.32 5.31
C VAL A 74 2.34 -11.78 5.33
N SER A 75 1.37 -12.13 6.18
CA SER A 75 0.85 -13.50 6.23
C SER A 75 0.11 -13.86 4.94
N SER A 76 0.10 -15.15 4.56
CA SER A 76 -0.70 -15.64 3.43
C SER A 76 -2.19 -15.30 3.59
N SER A 77 -2.71 -15.34 4.82
CA SER A 77 -4.08 -14.93 5.15
C SER A 77 -4.35 -13.43 4.88
N THR A 78 -3.32 -12.59 4.89
CA THR A 78 -3.47 -11.19 4.49
C THR A 78 -3.53 -11.06 2.98
N VAL A 79 -2.70 -11.81 2.25
CA VAL A 79 -2.72 -11.81 0.78
C VAL A 79 -4.05 -12.36 0.25
N ALA A 80 -4.53 -13.49 0.80
CA ALA A 80 -5.82 -14.08 0.42
C ALA A 80 -7.01 -13.13 0.59
N ARG A 81 -6.98 -12.28 1.63
CA ARG A 81 -8.00 -11.23 1.81
C ARG A 81 -7.97 -10.18 0.70
N PHE A 82 -6.79 -9.87 0.18
CA PHE A 82 -6.62 -8.93 -0.93
C PHE A 82 -7.00 -9.55 -2.28
N GLU A 83 -6.71 -10.83 -2.49
CA GLU A 83 -7.20 -11.63 -3.62
C GLU A 83 -8.73 -11.58 -3.68
N LEU A 84 -9.40 -11.99 -2.61
CA LEU A 84 -10.87 -11.94 -2.53
C LEU A 84 -11.43 -10.52 -2.72
N ALA A 85 -10.77 -9.50 -2.16
CA ALA A 85 -11.21 -8.11 -2.32
C ALA A 85 -11.10 -7.60 -3.77
N LEU A 86 -10.14 -8.10 -4.54
CA LEU A 86 -9.99 -7.77 -5.96
C LEU A 86 -10.98 -8.55 -6.84
N GLU A 87 -11.21 -9.83 -6.54
CA GLU A 87 -12.24 -10.66 -7.18
C GLU A 87 -13.63 -10.03 -7.01
N THR A 88 -13.95 -9.61 -5.78
CA THR A 88 -15.21 -8.93 -5.44
C THR A 88 -15.25 -7.44 -5.81
N LYS A 89 -14.26 -6.95 -6.56
CA LYS A 89 -14.16 -5.55 -7.04
C LYS A 89 -14.19 -4.45 -5.96
N ARG A 90 -13.97 -4.80 -4.68
CA ARG A 90 -13.84 -3.82 -3.59
C ARG A 90 -12.64 -2.89 -3.76
N PHE A 91 -11.61 -3.32 -4.49
CA PHE A 91 -10.46 -2.49 -4.87
C PHE A 91 -10.47 -2.02 -6.32
N GLY A 92 -11.61 -2.01 -7.03
CA GLY A 92 -11.65 -1.72 -8.47
C GLY A 92 -11.00 -0.38 -8.90
N ASN A 93 -11.20 0.70 -8.14
CA ASN A 93 -10.57 1.99 -8.44
C ASN A 93 -9.07 1.97 -8.19
N THR A 94 -8.64 1.41 -7.06
CA THR A 94 -7.23 1.24 -6.73
C THR A 94 -6.53 0.33 -7.75
N GLU A 95 -7.17 -0.77 -8.16
CA GLU A 95 -6.67 -1.70 -9.18
C GLU A 95 -6.39 -0.97 -10.51
N LYS A 96 -7.35 -0.19 -11.00
CA LYS A 96 -7.19 0.62 -12.21
C LYS A 96 -6.03 1.63 -12.07
N TRP A 97 -5.96 2.30 -10.93
CA TRP A 97 -4.91 3.28 -10.65
C TRP A 97 -3.52 2.63 -10.60
N VAL A 98 -3.34 1.52 -9.87
CA VAL A 98 -2.05 0.84 -9.80
C VAL A 98 -1.62 0.28 -11.16
N LYS A 99 -2.55 -0.27 -11.96
CA LYS A 99 -2.25 -0.74 -13.32
C LYS A 99 -1.81 0.39 -14.24
N LYS A 100 -2.43 1.56 -14.12
CA LYS A 100 -2.13 2.74 -14.95
C LYS A 100 -0.81 3.42 -14.58
N TYR A 101 -0.51 3.55 -13.29
CA TYR A 101 0.56 4.44 -12.82
C TYR A 101 1.76 3.72 -12.19
N LEU A 102 1.63 2.45 -11.81
CA LEU A 102 2.67 1.70 -11.09
C LEU A 102 3.33 0.58 -11.91
N SER A 103 2.98 0.47 -13.19
CA SER A 103 3.59 -0.44 -14.16
C SER A 103 5.03 -0.06 -14.57
N GLY A 104 5.56 1.07 -14.08
CA GLY A 104 6.93 1.51 -14.38
C GLY A 104 8.02 0.84 -13.51
N SER A 105 9.12 0.45 -14.14
CA SER A 105 10.29 -0.21 -13.53
C SER A 105 10.86 0.50 -12.29
N LYS A 106 10.79 1.83 -12.24
CA LYS A 106 11.25 2.65 -11.10
C LYS A 106 10.44 2.41 -9.81
N PHE A 107 9.13 2.19 -9.93
CA PHE A 107 8.28 1.92 -8.75
C PHE A 107 8.50 0.50 -8.22
N LEU A 108 8.66 -0.47 -9.12
CA LEU A 108 9.04 -1.85 -8.74
C LEU A 108 10.39 -1.88 -8.00
N ARG A 109 11.35 -1.07 -8.45
CA ARG A 109 12.64 -0.88 -7.78
C ARG A 109 12.49 -0.26 -6.39
N LEU A 110 11.65 0.77 -6.26
CA LEU A 110 11.35 1.43 -4.98
C LEU A 110 10.58 0.53 -3.99
N LEU A 111 9.68 -0.32 -4.47
CA LEU A 111 9.05 -1.35 -3.64
C LEU A 111 10.09 -2.37 -3.15
N GLY A 112 11.05 -2.72 -4.01
CA GLY A 112 12.21 -3.52 -3.62
C GLY A 112 13.04 -2.88 -2.52
N GLU A 113 13.32 -1.59 -2.63
CA GLU A 113 14.05 -0.83 -1.62
C GLU A 113 13.26 -0.68 -0.31
N LEU A 114 11.94 -0.45 -0.37
CA LEU A 114 11.05 -0.40 0.79
C LEU A 114 11.01 -1.72 1.57
N VAL A 115 11.12 -2.86 0.87
CA VAL A 115 11.26 -4.19 1.47
C VAL A 115 12.66 -4.42 2.05
N ALA A 116 13.70 -3.76 1.53
CA ALA A 116 15.08 -3.89 2.00
C ALA A 116 15.38 -3.08 3.28
N ILE A 117 14.61 -2.02 3.58
CA ILE A 117 14.86 -1.12 4.72
C ILE A 117 14.73 -1.79 6.12
N PRO A 118 13.98 -2.90 6.33
CA PRO A 118 14.10 -3.72 7.54
C PRO A 118 14.87 -5.05 7.32
N PHE A 119 15.48 -5.26 6.15
CA PHE A 119 15.98 -6.58 5.70
C PHE A 119 17.49 -6.61 5.48
N GLU A 120 18.26 -6.02 6.39
CA GLU A 120 19.73 -6.18 6.41
C GLU A 120 20.18 -7.63 6.58
N ALA A 121 19.28 -8.55 6.96
CA ALA A 121 19.61 -9.96 7.17
C ALA A 121 19.62 -10.84 5.90
N ARG A 122 19.05 -10.43 4.74
CA ARG A 122 18.91 -11.35 3.57
C ARG A 122 18.85 -10.63 2.21
N LYS A 123 19.95 -10.01 1.78
CA LYS A 123 20.09 -9.35 0.46
C LYS A 123 20.05 -10.30 -0.77
N LYS A 124 20.22 -11.62 -0.62
CA LYS A 124 20.35 -12.55 -1.76
C LYS A 124 19.05 -12.84 -2.54
N SER A 125 17.90 -12.89 -1.87
CA SER A 125 16.65 -13.40 -2.49
C SER A 125 15.96 -12.40 -3.43
N PHE A 126 16.18 -11.09 -3.26
CA PHE A 126 15.45 -10.08 -4.03
C PHE A 126 16.11 -9.74 -5.38
N LYS A 127 17.44 -9.83 -5.49
CA LYS A 127 18.14 -9.64 -6.77
C LYS A 127 17.70 -10.69 -7.80
N GLN A 128 17.68 -11.97 -7.39
CA GLN A 128 17.20 -13.07 -8.22
C GLN A 128 15.73 -12.88 -8.66
N PHE A 129 14.90 -12.31 -7.79
CA PHE A 129 13.48 -12.05 -8.09
C PHE A 129 13.25 -11.01 -9.20
N VAL A 130 14.08 -9.98 -9.26
CA VAL A 130 13.97 -8.93 -10.27
C VAL A 130 14.58 -9.39 -11.59
N ASP A 131 15.73 -10.08 -11.54
CA ASP A 131 16.49 -10.47 -12.73
C ASP A 131 15.90 -11.69 -13.46
N GLU A 132 15.05 -12.52 -12.83
CA GLU A 132 14.41 -13.69 -13.49
C GLU A 132 13.13 -13.35 -14.27
N LYS A 133 12.54 -12.15 -14.13
CA LYS A 133 11.20 -11.86 -14.68
C LYS A 133 11.02 -10.49 -15.36
N PHE A 134 12.07 -9.68 -15.46
CA PHE A 134 12.10 -8.40 -16.18
C PHE A 134 13.38 -8.29 -17.01
#